data_AF-A0A653B0H7-F1
#
_entry.id   AF-A0A653B0H7-F1
#
_cell.length_a   1.000
_cell.length_b   1.000
_cell.length_c   1.000
_cell.angle_alpha   90.00
_cell.angle_beta   90.00
_cell.angle_gamma   90.00
#
_symmetry.space_group_name_H-M   'P 1'
#
loop_
_entity.id
_entity.type
_entity.pdbx_description
1 polymer ?
#
loop_
_entity_poly.entity_id
_entity_poly.type
_entity_poly.pdbx_seq_one_letter_code
_entity_poly.pdbx_strand_id
1 'polypeptide(L)'
;MNKQCTNCPGRTDHTTAECPIAPERAAFEREDRYIVIKRSDLAKVPVNYRKALVDPLAHLQAHLPRRECLVIESDWPEYPVAWQMIEARMTGGAVVNQQLTTAACLWKREQDSGFYETGCGQTWHFTDGTTPEENSAYFCHHCGKSLEVQRLIAYQVGDNDIVAAYDPAGAIEVLCTYNGYELDEFTVDEVVAVSDSLLDSTEAFDQDEGKTVPLEKTLRQELEELTEPAYLHGWE
;
A
#
# COMPACT_ATOMS: atom_id res chain seq x y z
N MET A 1 31.31 39.23 -7.32
CA MET A 1 31.55 38.27 -8.43
C MET A 1 30.28 38.23 -9.27
N ASN A 2 30.31 38.78 -10.48
CA ASN A 2 29.17 38.73 -11.39
C ASN A 2 28.95 37.27 -11.82
N LYS A 3 27.78 36.71 -11.48
CA LYS A 3 27.40 35.36 -11.89
C LYS A 3 26.92 35.45 -13.34
N GLN A 4 27.78 35.06 -14.28
CA GLN A 4 27.45 35.06 -15.70
C GLN A 4 26.51 33.89 -16.00
N CYS A 5 25.42 34.15 -16.73
CA CYS A 5 24.46 33.12 -17.12
C CYS A 5 25.09 32.17 -18.15
N THR A 6 25.11 30.87 -17.85
CA THR A 6 25.68 29.83 -18.74
C THR A 6 24.89 29.64 -20.03
N ASN A 7 23.61 30.02 -20.03
CA ASN A 7 22.71 29.85 -21.18
C ASN A 7 22.64 31.09 -22.09
N CYS A 8 23.24 32.21 -21.67
CA CYS A 8 23.26 33.49 -22.39
C CYS A 8 24.68 34.08 -22.38
N PRO A 9 25.65 33.53 -23.15
CA PRO A 9 27.02 34.03 -23.15
C PRO A 9 27.06 35.52 -23.54
N GLY A 10 27.63 36.35 -22.65
CA GLY A 10 27.74 37.80 -22.81
C GLY A 10 26.76 38.65 -22.01
N ARG A 11 25.77 38.05 -21.34
CA ARG A 11 24.83 38.75 -20.44
C ARG A 11 25.22 38.56 -18.97
N THR A 12 25.28 39.66 -18.23
CA THR A 12 25.57 39.70 -16.79
C THR A 12 24.41 40.28 -15.97
N ASP A 13 23.28 40.55 -16.61
CA ASP A 13 22.07 41.18 -16.06
C ASP A 13 21.19 40.20 -15.27
N HIS A 14 21.43 38.89 -15.39
CA HIS A 14 20.66 37.86 -14.71
C HIS A 14 21.48 36.58 -14.47
N THR A 15 21.09 35.80 -13.47
CA THR A 15 21.69 34.50 -13.17
C THR A 15 21.03 33.38 -13.99
N THR A 16 21.64 32.19 -14.05
CA THR A 16 21.05 31.03 -14.74
C THR A 16 19.65 30.67 -14.22
N ALA A 17 19.32 30.99 -12.97
CA ALA A 17 18.00 30.77 -12.38
C ALA A 17 16.92 31.74 -12.90
N GLU A 18 17.32 32.88 -13.45
CA GLU A 18 16.44 33.96 -13.95
C GLU A 18 16.44 34.01 -15.49
N CYS A 19 17.10 33.05 -16.14
CA CYS A 19 17.24 33.03 -17.59
C CYS A 19 15.91 32.63 -18.25
N PRO A 20 15.33 33.47 -19.13
CA PRO A 20 14.09 33.15 -19.84
C PRO A 20 14.26 32.05 -20.88
N ILE A 21 15.51 31.65 -21.19
CA ILE A 21 15.83 30.52 -22.06
C ILE A 21 15.96 29.27 -21.19
N ALA A 22 14.86 28.53 -21.07
CA ALA A 22 14.90 27.19 -20.52
C ALA A 22 15.83 26.33 -21.40
N PRO A 23 16.75 25.54 -20.82
CA PRO A 23 17.57 24.62 -21.62
C PRO A 23 16.63 23.68 -22.38
N GLU A 24 16.81 23.60 -23.69
CA GLU A 24 16.11 22.62 -24.54
C GLU A 24 16.48 21.23 -24.03
N ARG A 25 15.57 20.58 -23.29
CA ARG A 25 15.81 19.25 -22.75
C ARG A 25 15.69 18.25 -23.88
N ALA A 26 16.72 17.43 -24.07
CA ALA A 26 16.73 16.39 -25.08
C ALA A 26 15.50 15.46 -24.93
N ALA A 27 14.97 14.99 -26.07
CA ALA A 27 13.90 14.00 -26.08
C ALA A 27 14.33 12.73 -25.34
N PHE A 28 13.42 12.12 -24.59
CA PHE A 28 13.68 10.87 -23.91
C PHE A 28 13.81 9.72 -24.94
N GLU A 29 14.93 9.00 -24.92
CA GLU A 29 15.21 7.88 -25.81
C GLU A 29 15.68 6.66 -25.00
N ARG A 30 15.21 5.47 -25.38
CA ARG A 30 15.68 4.21 -24.78
C ARG A 30 16.89 3.72 -25.56
N GLU A 31 18.02 3.58 -24.87
CA GLU A 31 19.28 3.13 -25.48
C GLU A 31 19.51 1.62 -25.27
N ASP A 32 19.87 0.91 -26.34
CA ASP A 32 20.30 -0.50 -26.28
C ASP A 32 21.80 -0.60 -25.95
N ARG A 33 22.16 -0.34 -24.68
CA ARG A 33 23.56 -0.28 -24.23
C ARG A 33 24.08 -1.57 -23.60
N TYR A 34 23.19 -2.43 -23.14
CA TYR A 34 23.53 -3.54 -22.24
C TYR A 34 22.78 -4.80 -22.64
N ILE A 35 23.51 -5.91 -22.67
CA ILE A 35 22.91 -7.24 -22.65
C ILE A 35 22.95 -7.73 -21.21
N VAL A 36 21.77 -8.02 -20.65
CA VAL A 36 21.63 -8.61 -19.31
C VAL A 36 21.35 -10.10 -19.47
N ILE A 37 22.19 -10.93 -18.85
CA ILE A 37 22.00 -12.38 -18.82
C ILE A 37 21.84 -12.80 -17.36
N LYS A 38 20.66 -13.35 -17.00
CA LYS A 38 20.45 -13.94 -15.69
C LYS A 38 21.37 -15.14 -15.50
N ARG A 39 21.96 -15.27 -14.30
CA ARG A 39 22.86 -16.39 -13.98
C ARG A 39 22.14 -17.74 -14.06
N SER A 40 20.87 -17.79 -13.69
CA SER A 40 20.02 -18.99 -13.78
C SER A 40 19.75 -19.41 -15.22
N ASP A 41 19.57 -18.47 -16.14
CA ASP A 41 19.40 -18.78 -17.57
C ASP A 41 20.71 -19.19 -18.21
N LEU A 42 21.82 -18.56 -17.82
CA LEU A 42 23.16 -18.99 -18.22
C LEU A 42 23.47 -20.44 -17.78
N ALA A 43 22.92 -20.88 -16.65
CA ALA A 43 23.03 -22.26 -16.19
C ALA A 43 22.22 -23.27 -17.01
N LYS A 44 21.26 -22.82 -17.84
CA LYS A 44 20.48 -23.66 -18.77
C LYS A 44 21.17 -23.82 -20.13
N VAL A 45 22.10 -22.92 -20.48
CA VAL A 45 22.84 -22.96 -21.76
C VAL A 45 23.65 -24.26 -21.86
N PRO A 46 23.65 -25.00 -22.99
CA PRO A 46 24.41 -26.24 -23.11
C PRO A 46 25.92 -26.06 -22.84
N VAL A 47 26.55 -27.08 -22.27
CA VAL A 47 27.93 -27.01 -21.71
C VAL A 47 28.97 -26.58 -22.75
N ASN A 48 28.81 -27.01 -24.00
CA ASN A 48 29.70 -26.67 -25.12
C ASN A 48 29.72 -25.16 -25.42
N TYR A 49 28.61 -24.46 -25.23
CA TYR A 49 28.54 -23.00 -25.40
C TYR A 49 28.93 -22.26 -24.12
N ARG A 50 28.70 -22.86 -22.95
CA ARG A 50 28.95 -22.24 -21.65
C ARG A 50 30.44 -21.90 -21.45
N LYS A 51 31.34 -22.83 -21.81
CA LYS A 51 32.79 -22.61 -21.67
C LYS A 51 33.30 -21.47 -22.57
N ALA A 52 32.78 -21.39 -23.79
CA ALA A 52 33.14 -20.34 -24.75
C ALA A 52 32.64 -18.94 -24.34
N LEU A 53 31.65 -18.84 -23.44
CA LEU A 53 31.08 -17.58 -22.97
C LEU A 53 31.60 -17.18 -21.58
N VAL A 54 31.59 -18.12 -20.62
CA VAL A 54 31.85 -17.84 -19.20
C VAL A 54 33.33 -17.55 -18.95
N ASP A 55 34.24 -18.38 -19.50
CA ASP A 55 35.67 -18.21 -19.24
C ASP A 55 36.17 -16.84 -19.74
N PRO A 56 35.86 -16.38 -20.98
CA PRO A 56 36.26 -15.05 -21.42
C PRO A 56 35.64 -13.90 -20.59
N LEU A 57 34.37 -14.01 -20.22
CA LEU A 57 33.71 -12.98 -19.39
C LEU A 57 34.36 -12.83 -18.02
N ALA A 58 34.74 -13.93 -17.38
CA ALA A 58 35.44 -13.90 -16.09
C ALA A 58 36.80 -13.19 -16.17
N HIS A 59 37.55 -13.41 -17.27
CA HIS A 59 38.82 -12.71 -17.49
C HIS A 59 38.61 -11.21 -17.75
N LEU A 60 37.60 -10.85 -18.55
CA LEU A 60 37.28 -9.45 -18.84
C LEU A 60 36.79 -8.70 -17.60
N GLN A 61 36.13 -9.37 -16.66
CA GLN A 61 35.59 -8.75 -15.46
C GLN A 61 36.67 -8.03 -14.62
N ALA A 62 37.91 -8.51 -14.63
CA ALA A 62 39.04 -7.85 -13.95
C ALA A 62 39.44 -6.52 -14.61
N HIS A 63 39.06 -6.30 -15.87
CA HIS A 63 39.39 -5.11 -16.66
C HIS A 63 38.20 -4.15 -16.82
N LEU A 64 37.01 -4.53 -16.36
CA LEU A 64 35.80 -3.73 -16.51
C LEU A 64 35.40 -3.08 -15.18
N PRO A 65 34.93 -1.81 -15.20
CA PRO A 65 34.45 -1.17 -13.99
C PRO A 65 33.17 -1.86 -13.49
N ARG A 66 33.11 -2.11 -12.18
CA ARG A 66 31.88 -2.58 -11.54
C ARG A 66 30.85 -1.45 -11.57
N ARG A 67 29.65 -1.76 -12.06
CA ARG A 67 28.51 -0.83 -12.05
C ARG A 67 27.46 -1.37 -11.08
N GLU A 68 26.94 -0.49 -10.24
CA GLU A 68 25.74 -0.77 -9.47
C GLU A 68 24.54 -0.39 -10.33
N CYS A 69 23.63 -1.33 -10.53
CA CYS A 69 22.47 -1.15 -11.39
C CYS A 69 21.25 -1.83 -10.77
N LEU A 70 20.10 -1.18 -10.95
CA LEU A 70 18.80 -1.80 -10.76
C LEU A 70 18.38 -2.40 -12.11
N VAL A 71 18.05 -3.68 -12.14
CA VAL A 71 17.52 -4.37 -13.32
C VAL A 71 16.07 -4.71 -13.03
N ILE A 72 15.16 -4.26 -13.90
CA ILE A 72 13.73 -4.52 -13.81
C ILE A 72 13.33 -5.30 -15.05
N GLU A 73 12.71 -6.46 -14.85
CA GLU A 73 12.25 -7.30 -15.95
C GLU A 73 10.98 -6.73 -16.57
N SER A 74 10.75 -6.97 -17.87
CA SER A 74 9.61 -6.39 -18.58
C SER A 74 8.25 -6.91 -18.12
N ASP A 75 8.22 -8.09 -17.49
CA ASP A 75 7.04 -8.73 -16.93
C ASP A 75 6.78 -8.35 -15.46
N TRP A 76 7.68 -7.58 -14.83
CA TRP A 76 7.46 -7.05 -13.49
C TRP A 76 6.51 -5.85 -13.52
N PRO A 77 5.60 -5.73 -12.52
CA PRO A 77 4.62 -4.65 -12.48
C PRO A 77 5.24 -3.25 -12.37
N GLU A 78 6.45 -3.13 -11.79
CA GLU A 78 7.18 -1.88 -11.67
C GLU A 78 7.84 -1.42 -12.98
N TYR A 79 7.97 -2.29 -13.99
CA TYR A 79 8.62 -1.94 -15.27
C TYR A 79 8.04 -0.69 -15.95
N PRO A 80 6.73 -0.60 -16.22
CA PRO A 80 6.13 0.60 -16.82
C PRO A 80 6.29 1.84 -15.92
N VAL A 81 6.13 1.69 -14.61
CA VAL A 81 6.21 2.80 -13.64
C VAL A 81 7.63 3.36 -13.58
N ALA A 82 8.64 2.49 -13.52
CA ALA A 82 10.03 2.89 -13.50
C ALA A 82 10.40 3.70 -14.77
N TRP A 83 9.92 3.27 -15.94
CA TRP A 83 10.14 4.02 -17.17
C TRP A 83 9.49 5.41 -17.16
N GLN A 84 8.23 5.51 -16.72
CA GLN A 84 7.52 6.78 -16.61
C GLN A 84 8.24 7.74 -15.65
N MET A 85 8.74 7.23 -14.51
CA MET A 85 9.50 8.03 -13.55
C MET A 85 10.81 8.57 -14.15
N ILE A 86 11.53 7.74 -14.91
CA ILE A 86 12.78 8.14 -15.57
C ILE A 86 12.48 9.18 -16.67
N GLU A 87 11.49 8.94 -17.51
CA GLU A 87 11.08 9.85 -18.58
C GLU A 87 10.63 11.21 -18.02
N ALA A 88 9.76 11.21 -17.00
CA ALA A 88 9.31 12.42 -16.32
C ALA A 88 10.48 13.20 -15.72
N ARG A 89 11.45 12.50 -15.10
CA ARG A 89 12.65 13.15 -14.57
C ARG A 89 13.52 13.75 -15.67
N MET A 90 13.72 13.05 -16.79
CA MET A 90 14.59 13.52 -17.89
C MET A 90 13.99 14.70 -18.66
N THR A 91 12.68 14.68 -18.87
CA THR A 91 11.92 15.81 -19.45
C THR A 91 11.63 16.90 -18.42
N GLY A 92 11.85 16.58 -17.15
CA GLY A 92 11.61 17.36 -15.94
C GLY A 92 10.17 17.82 -15.77
N GLY A 93 9.25 16.91 -16.05
CA GLY A 93 7.95 16.88 -15.39
C GLY A 93 8.12 16.60 -13.89
N ALA A 94 7.15 17.04 -13.10
CA ALA A 94 7.10 16.68 -11.70
C ALA A 94 6.99 15.15 -11.58
N VAL A 95 7.85 14.54 -10.77
CA VAL A 95 7.74 13.12 -10.42
C VAL A 95 6.50 12.99 -9.54
N VAL A 96 5.35 12.74 -10.17
CA VAL A 96 4.18 12.26 -9.44
C VAL A 96 4.50 10.81 -9.14
N ASN A 97 4.94 10.53 -7.92
CA ASN A 97 5.01 9.17 -7.43
C ASN A 97 3.56 8.66 -7.39
N GLN A 98 3.11 7.99 -8.46
CA GLN A 98 1.73 7.49 -8.56
C GLN A 98 1.39 6.47 -7.47
N GLN A 99 2.41 5.96 -6.75
CA GLN A 99 2.21 5.17 -5.53
C GLN A 99 1.64 5.98 -4.35
N LEU A 100 1.57 7.31 -4.42
CA LEU A 100 0.90 8.14 -3.40
C LEU A 100 -0.46 8.69 -3.85
N THR A 101 -0.88 8.47 -5.10
CA THR A 101 -2.17 8.98 -5.60
C THR A 101 -3.10 7.91 -6.17
N THR A 102 -2.68 6.64 -6.17
CA THR A 102 -3.58 5.54 -6.56
C THR A 102 -4.15 4.92 -5.29
N ALA A 103 -5.42 5.23 -4.98
CA ALA A 103 -6.15 4.58 -3.89
C ALA A 103 -5.95 3.06 -3.95
N ALA A 104 -5.67 2.44 -2.80
CA ALA A 104 -5.44 1.01 -2.68
C ALA A 104 -6.60 0.20 -3.29
N CYS A 105 -6.32 -1.04 -3.66
CA CYS A 105 -7.38 -1.96 -4.03
C CYS A 105 -8.03 -2.46 -2.74
N LEU A 106 -9.23 -1.96 -2.43
CA LEU A 106 -10.01 -2.41 -1.28
C LEU A 106 -10.50 -3.83 -1.51
N TRP A 107 -10.23 -4.74 -0.58
CA TRP A 107 -10.66 -6.14 -0.59
C TRP A 107 -11.64 -6.35 0.56
N LYS A 108 -12.85 -6.79 0.22
CA LYS A 108 -13.94 -7.04 1.16
C LYS A 108 -14.23 -8.52 1.20
N ARG A 109 -14.17 -9.12 2.38
CA ARG A 109 -14.46 -10.55 2.56
C ARG A 109 -15.96 -10.77 2.68
N GLU A 110 -16.49 -11.68 1.87
CA GLU A 110 -17.86 -12.16 1.95
C GLU A 110 -17.98 -13.31 2.97
N GLN A 111 -19.02 -13.26 3.80
CA GLN A 111 -19.21 -14.10 4.99
C GLN A 111 -19.41 -15.58 4.66
N ASP A 112 -20.32 -15.90 3.73
CA ASP A 112 -20.73 -17.29 3.45
C ASP A 112 -19.71 -18.07 2.64
N SER A 113 -19.04 -17.36 1.75
CA SER A 113 -18.21 -17.95 0.71
C SER A 113 -16.73 -17.87 1.07
N GLY A 114 -16.35 -16.90 1.92
CA GLY A 114 -14.95 -16.58 2.21
C GLY A 114 -14.22 -15.91 1.04
N PHE A 115 -14.93 -15.55 -0.03
CA PHE A 115 -14.35 -14.86 -1.17
C PHE A 115 -14.14 -13.39 -0.85
N TYR A 116 -13.17 -12.78 -1.52
CA TYR A 116 -12.88 -11.37 -1.47
C TYR A 116 -13.37 -10.70 -2.74
N GLU A 117 -14.32 -9.78 -2.59
CA GLU A 117 -14.65 -8.82 -3.63
C GLU A 117 -13.64 -7.67 -3.60
N THR A 118 -13.15 -7.27 -4.77
CA THR A 118 -12.09 -6.26 -4.87
C THR A 118 -12.58 -5.00 -5.54
N GLY A 119 -12.01 -3.85 -5.16
CA GLY A 119 -12.31 -2.56 -5.78
C GLY A 119 -11.99 -2.47 -7.28
N CYS A 120 -11.21 -3.42 -7.81
CA CYS A 120 -10.99 -3.57 -9.25
C CYS A 120 -11.98 -4.53 -9.96
N GLY A 121 -13.00 -5.02 -9.25
CA GLY A 121 -14.07 -5.86 -9.81
C GLY A 121 -13.68 -7.33 -10.03
N GLN A 122 -12.62 -7.81 -9.38
CA GLN A 122 -12.27 -9.24 -9.36
C GLN A 122 -12.69 -9.88 -8.04
N THR A 123 -12.92 -11.19 -8.10
CA THR A 123 -13.24 -12.00 -6.93
C THR A 123 -12.08 -12.97 -6.67
N TRP A 124 -11.63 -13.03 -5.43
CA TRP A 124 -10.50 -13.87 -5.02
C TRP A 124 -10.92 -14.81 -3.90
N HIS A 125 -10.33 -16.00 -3.82
CA HIS A 125 -10.36 -16.82 -2.61
C HIS A 125 -8.98 -17.43 -2.42
N PHE A 126 -8.60 -17.64 -1.16
CA PHE A 126 -7.38 -18.37 -0.85
C PHE A 126 -7.74 -19.85 -0.69
N THR A 127 -6.95 -20.72 -1.33
CA THR A 127 -7.10 -22.18 -1.21
C THR A 127 -6.44 -22.73 0.04
N ASP A 128 -5.54 -21.96 0.64
CA ASP A 128 -4.83 -22.25 1.88
C ASP A 128 -4.71 -20.93 2.67
N GLY A 129 -4.88 -20.98 4.00
CA GLY A 129 -5.13 -19.78 4.81
C GLY A 129 -6.48 -19.09 4.50
N THR A 130 -6.91 -18.19 5.38
CA THR A 130 -8.22 -17.52 5.28
C THR A 130 -8.11 -16.02 5.00
N THR A 131 -6.92 -15.45 5.20
CA THR A 131 -6.65 -14.01 5.06
C THR A 131 -5.54 -13.69 4.05
N PRO A 132 -5.56 -12.49 3.43
CA PRO A 132 -4.46 -12.01 2.61
C PRO A 132 -3.12 -12.01 3.34
N GLU A 133 -3.10 -11.69 4.63
CA GLU A 133 -1.88 -11.60 5.43
C GLU A 133 -1.22 -12.97 5.64
N GLU A 134 -2.02 -14.00 5.97
CA GLU A 134 -1.53 -15.40 6.06
C GLU A 134 -0.92 -15.87 4.73
N ASN A 135 -1.40 -15.33 3.62
CA ASN A 135 -0.95 -15.64 2.28
C ASN A 135 0.14 -14.68 1.74
N SER A 136 0.64 -13.75 2.58
CA SER A 136 1.62 -12.73 2.18
C SER A 136 1.17 -11.91 0.95
N ALA A 137 -0.14 -11.68 0.80
CA ALA A 137 -0.72 -10.90 -0.28
C ALA A 137 -0.76 -9.42 0.10
N TYR A 138 0.20 -8.64 -0.44
CA TYR A 138 0.32 -7.20 -0.16
C TYR A 138 -0.16 -6.30 -1.32
N PHE A 139 -0.47 -6.89 -2.47
CA PHE A 139 -0.90 -6.20 -3.68
C PHE A 139 -2.01 -6.98 -4.39
N CYS A 140 -2.90 -6.27 -5.07
CA CYS A 140 -3.89 -6.90 -5.92
C CYS A 140 -3.22 -7.44 -7.18
N HIS A 141 -3.27 -8.76 -7.37
CA HIS A 141 -2.69 -9.44 -8.53
C HIS A 141 -3.35 -9.06 -9.87
N HIS A 142 -4.54 -8.45 -9.85
CA HIS A 142 -5.21 -7.99 -11.07
C HIS A 142 -4.80 -6.57 -11.48
N CYS A 143 -4.88 -5.60 -10.56
CA CYS A 143 -4.64 -4.19 -10.88
C CYS A 143 -3.27 -3.64 -10.45
N GLY A 144 -2.46 -4.44 -9.75
CA GLY A 144 -1.11 -4.07 -9.30
C GLY A 144 -1.05 -3.03 -8.18
N LYS A 145 -2.20 -2.52 -7.71
CA LYS A 145 -2.27 -1.58 -6.59
C LYS A 145 -2.00 -2.28 -5.26
N SER A 146 -1.54 -1.54 -4.24
CA SER A 146 -1.44 -2.04 -2.87
C SER A 146 -2.79 -2.58 -2.41
N LEU A 147 -2.76 -3.66 -1.65
CA LEU A 147 -3.96 -4.29 -1.10
C LEU A 147 -4.34 -3.59 0.20
N GLU A 148 -5.62 -3.25 0.35
CA GLU A 148 -6.19 -2.77 1.60
C GLU A 148 -7.38 -3.69 1.95
N VAL A 149 -7.34 -4.35 3.09
CA VAL A 149 -8.45 -5.22 3.54
C VAL A 149 -9.44 -4.37 4.31
N GLN A 150 -10.71 -4.41 3.92
CA GLN A 150 -11.78 -3.83 4.72
C GLN A 150 -11.92 -4.65 6.01
N ARG A 151 -11.69 -4.01 7.15
CA ARG A 151 -11.75 -4.64 8.49
C ARG A 151 -12.73 -3.89 9.37
N LEU A 152 -13.41 -4.63 10.24
CA LEU A 152 -14.18 -4.02 11.32
C LEU A 152 -13.24 -3.44 12.35
N ILE A 153 -13.62 -2.28 12.86
CA ILE A 153 -12.97 -1.56 13.95
C ILE A 153 -14.04 -1.42 15.03
N ALA A 154 -13.65 -1.67 16.29
CA ALA A 154 -14.51 -1.34 17.41
C ALA A 154 -14.41 0.17 17.68
N TYR A 155 -15.55 0.84 17.68
CA TYR A 155 -15.72 2.24 17.98
C TYR A 155 -16.54 2.39 19.26
N GLN A 156 -16.09 3.26 20.14
CA GLN A 156 -16.94 3.81 21.18
C GLN A 156 -17.74 4.96 20.56
N VAL A 157 -19.07 4.91 20.70
CA VAL A 157 -19.99 5.95 20.24
C VAL A 157 -20.63 6.57 21.48
N GLY A 158 -20.41 7.88 21.69
CA GLY A 158 -20.78 8.53 22.94
C GLY A 158 -20.00 7.98 24.14
N ASP A 159 -20.62 7.96 25.31
CA ASP A 159 -19.94 7.60 26.56
C ASP A 159 -20.01 6.10 26.89
N ASN A 160 -20.92 5.36 26.24
CA ASN A 160 -21.43 4.11 26.80
C ASN A 160 -21.44 2.92 25.84
N ASP A 161 -21.43 3.14 24.53
CA ASP A 161 -21.70 2.09 23.55
C ASP A 161 -20.46 1.75 22.73
N ILE A 162 -20.20 0.45 22.56
CA ILE A 162 -19.15 -0.10 21.69
C ILE A 162 -19.82 -0.80 20.50
N VAL A 163 -19.36 -0.43 19.31
CA VAL A 163 -19.90 -0.87 18.02
C VAL A 163 -18.78 -1.29 17.08
N ALA A 164 -18.92 -2.43 16.41
CA ALA A 164 -18.07 -2.81 15.29
C ALA A 164 -18.57 -2.15 14.00
N ALA A 165 -17.71 -1.38 13.32
CA ALA A 165 -18.02 -0.80 12.02
C ALA A 165 -16.76 -0.60 11.16
N TYR A 166 -16.93 -0.28 9.88
CA TYR A 166 -15.80 -0.02 8.97
C TYR A 166 -15.25 1.40 9.08
N ASP A 167 -16.06 2.33 9.56
CA ASP A 167 -15.72 3.74 9.75
C ASP A 167 -16.64 4.36 10.83
N PRO A 168 -16.30 5.56 11.34
CA PRO A 168 -17.08 6.21 12.40
C PRO A 168 -18.55 6.48 12.05
N ALA A 169 -18.86 6.79 10.78
CA ALA A 169 -20.23 7.08 10.37
C ALA A 169 -21.07 5.80 10.36
N GLY A 170 -20.50 4.68 9.91
CA GLY A 170 -21.12 3.37 10.02
C GLY A 170 -21.35 2.93 11.46
N ALA A 171 -20.49 3.33 12.40
CA ALA A 171 -20.71 3.04 13.83
C ALA A 171 -21.97 3.72 14.37
N ILE A 172 -22.20 4.99 13.99
CA ILE A 172 -23.43 5.73 14.33
C ILE A 172 -24.64 5.03 13.72
N GLU A 173 -24.58 4.67 12.44
CA GLU A 173 -25.69 3.99 11.75
C GLU A 173 -26.08 2.69 12.46
N VAL A 174 -25.10 1.88 12.84
CA VAL A 174 -25.34 0.63 13.59
C VAL A 174 -25.97 0.92 14.95
N LEU A 175 -25.43 1.87 15.73
CA LEU A 175 -25.99 2.21 17.05
C LEU A 175 -27.43 2.72 16.93
N CYS A 176 -27.67 3.67 16.04
CA CYS A 176 -28.99 4.26 15.85
C CYS A 176 -30.00 3.22 15.39
N THR A 177 -29.60 2.33 14.48
CA THR A 177 -30.47 1.23 14.03
C THR A 177 -30.80 0.26 15.17
N TYR A 178 -29.80 -0.07 16.01
CA TYR A 178 -29.97 -1.00 17.12
C TYR A 178 -30.92 -0.47 18.20
N ASN A 179 -30.77 0.80 18.58
CA ASN A 179 -31.55 1.43 19.65
C ASN A 179 -32.81 2.18 19.16
N GLY A 180 -32.98 2.35 17.85
CA GLY A 180 -34.09 3.12 17.27
C GLY A 180 -33.93 4.63 17.42
N TYR A 181 -32.69 5.12 17.47
CA TYR A 181 -32.35 6.53 17.51
C TYR A 181 -32.38 7.16 16.11
N GLU A 182 -32.50 8.48 16.07
CA GLU A 182 -32.34 9.23 14.81
C GLU A 182 -30.85 9.36 14.48
N LEU A 183 -30.50 9.40 13.19
CA LEU A 183 -29.09 9.43 12.74
C LEU A 183 -28.36 10.72 13.08
N ASP A 184 -29.08 11.79 13.45
CA ASP A 184 -28.51 13.08 13.87
C ASP A 184 -28.31 13.19 15.39
N GLU A 185 -28.59 12.13 16.14
CA GLU A 185 -28.36 12.08 17.59
C GLU A 185 -26.87 12.09 17.96
N PHE A 186 -26.03 11.55 17.08
CA PHE A 186 -24.59 11.48 17.26
C PHE A 186 -23.86 12.14 16.10
N THR A 187 -22.70 12.71 16.41
CA THR A 187 -21.78 13.26 15.43
C THR A 187 -20.52 12.41 15.34
N VAL A 188 -19.84 12.47 14.18
CA VAL A 188 -18.59 11.71 13.96
C VAL A 188 -17.49 12.07 14.98
N ASP A 189 -17.52 13.30 15.53
CA ASP A 189 -16.56 13.75 16.54
C ASP A 189 -16.79 13.07 17.92
N GLU A 190 -17.95 12.46 18.14
CA GLU A 190 -18.31 11.69 19.35
C GLU A 190 -18.01 10.19 19.19
N VAL A 191 -17.34 9.82 18.09
CA VAL A 191 -16.97 8.43 17.79
C VAL A 191 -15.47 8.27 17.84
N VAL A 192 -15.01 7.41 18.74
CA VAL A 192 -13.58 7.17 18.96
C VAL A 192 -13.26 5.70 18.81
N ALA A 193 -12.19 5.38 18.08
CA ALA A 193 -11.72 4.00 18.00
C ALA A 193 -11.32 3.49 19.40
N VAL A 194 -11.79 2.29 19.74
CA VAL A 194 -11.46 1.65 21.01
C VAL A 194 -9.95 1.38 21.07
N SER A 195 -9.33 1.75 22.19
CA SER A 195 -7.89 1.54 22.39
C SER A 195 -7.52 0.06 22.49
N ASP A 196 -6.30 -0.31 22.08
CA ASP A 196 -5.80 -1.69 22.21
C ASP A 196 -5.90 -2.23 23.65
N SER A 197 -5.65 -1.37 24.65
CA SER A 197 -5.75 -1.78 26.05
C SER A 197 -7.17 -2.20 26.44
N LEU A 198 -8.20 -1.61 25.86
CA LEU A 198 -9.58 -2.00 26.11
C LEU A 198 -9.98 -3.19 25.24
N LEU A 199 -9.51 -3.24 23.99
CA LEU A 199 -9.71 -4.38 23.08
C LEU A 199 -9.21 -5.71 23.67
N ASP A 200 -8.09 -5.64 24.38
CA ASP A 200 -7.41 -6.80 24.98
C ASP A 200 -7.76 -6.99 26.47
N SER A 201 -8.72 -6.24 27.00
CA SER A 201 -9.16 -6.42 28.38
C SER A 201 -9.79 -7.80 28.57
N THR A 202 -9.34 -8.52 29.60
CA THR A 202 -9.89 -9.84 29.96
C THR A 202 -10.92 -9.76 31.08
N GLU A 203 -11.26 -8.55 31.51
CA GLU A 203 -12.19 -8.30 32.60
C GLU A 203 -13.02 -7.04 32.32
N ALA A 204 -14.24 -7.02 32.83
CA ALA A 204 -15.14 -5.88 32.75
C ALA A 204 -15.74 -5.59 34.14
N PHE A 205 -16.06 -4.33 34.39
CA PHE A 205 -16.76 -3.95 35.61
C PHE A 205 -18.26 -4.16 35.42
N ASP A 206 -18.83 -5.08 36.19
CA ASP A 206 -20.27 -5.29 36.26
C ASP A 206 -20.86 -4.27 37.24
N GLN A 207 -21.64 -3.34 36.71
CA GLN A 207 -22.24 -2.27 37.51
C GLN A 207 -23.35 -2.77 38.44
N ASP A 208 -24.09 -3.80 38.04
CA ASP A 208 -25.18 -4.39 38.83
C ASP A 208 -24.61 -5.15 40.04
N GLU A 209 -23.54 -5.91 39.82
CA GLU A 209 -22.87 -6.68 40.88
C GLU A 209 -21.80 -5.86 41.64
N GLY A 210 -21.45 -4.67 41.14
CA GLY A 210 -20.47 -3.76 41.71
C GLY A 210 -19.07 -4.34 41.79
N LYS A 211 -18.71 -5.25 40.87
CA LYS A 211 -17.43 -5.98 40.89
C LYS A 211 -16.89 -6.19 39.48
N THR A 212 -15.57 -6.32 39.40
CA THR A 212 -14.91 -6.75 38.17
C THR A 212 -15.11 -8.25 37.97
N VAL A 213 -15.58 -8.64 36.79
CA VAL A 213 -15.80 -10.02 36.37
C VAL A 213 -14.87 -10.36 35.20
N PRO A 214 -14.33 -11.60 35.15
CA PRO A 214 -13.57 -12.05 34.00
C PRO A 214 -14.50 -12.22 32.79
N LEU A 215 -14.01 -11.81 31.62
CA LEU A 215 -14.70 -12.00 30.35
C LEU A 215 -14.37 -13.37 29.75
N GLU A 216 -15.34 -13.99 29.08
CA GLU A 216 -15.11 -15.22 28.32
C GLU A 216 -14.26 -14.97 27.08
N LYS A 217 -14.46 -13.81 26.42
CA LYS A 217 -13.71 -13.33 25.26
C LYS A 217 -13.35 -11.88 25.42
N THR A 218 -12.24 -11.47 24.82
CA THR A 218 -11.91 -10.05 24.70
C THR A 218 -12.69 -9.41 23.55
N LEU A 219 -12.85 -8.09 23.57
CA LEU A 219 -13.46 -7.35 22.45
C LEU A 219 -12.73 -7.61 21.12
N ARG A 220 -11.39 -7.80 21.15
CA ARG A 220 -10.64 -8.16 19.94
C ARG A 220 -11.07 -9.51 19.38
N GLN A 221 -11.26 -10.51 20.22
CA GLN A 221 -11.69 -11.85 19.80
C GLN A 221 -13.11 -11.82 19.24
N GLU A 222 -14.01 -11.08 19.87
CA GLU A 222 -15.37 -10.88 19.34
C GLU A 222 -15.35 -10.16 17.98
N LEU A 223 -14.53 -9.12 17.85
CA LEU A 223 -14.37 -8.38 16.59
C LEU A 223 -13.81 -9.26 15.46
N GLU A 224 -12.92 -10.21 15.77
CA GLU A 224 -12.37 -11.18 14.81
C GLU A 224 -13.40 -12.22 14.34
N GLU A 225 -14.44 -12.47 15.14
CA GLU A 225 -15.54 -13.37 14.78
C GLU A 225 -16.62 -12.67 13.94
N LEU A 226 -16.67 -11.33 13.99
CA LEU A 226 -17.56 -10.54 13.16
C LEU A 226 -17.06 -10.41 11.73
N THR A 227 -18.03 -10.37 10.81
CA THR A 227 -17.78 -10.16 9.37
C THR A 227 -18.53 -8.96 8.81
N GLU A 228 -19.51 -8.46 9.56
CA GLU A 228 -20.33 -7.30 9.24
C GLU A 228 -20.46 -6.36 10.46
N PRO A 229 -20.78 -5.07 10.24
CA PRO A 229 -20.97 -4.12 11.33
C PRO A 229 -22.05 -4.57 12.31
N ALA A 230 -21.78 -4.47 13.61
CA ALA A 230 -22.67 -4.96 14.65
C ALA A 230 -22.48 -4.19 15.95
N TYR A 231 -23.55 -4.07 16.73
CA TYR A 231 -23.46 -3.61 18.12
C TYR A 231 -22.74 -4.68 18.95
N LEU A 232 -21.78 -4.27 19.79
CA LEU A 232 -20.98 -5.17 20.61
C LEU A 232 -21.45 -5.16 22.06
N HIS A 233 -21.20 -4.06 22.77
CA HIS A 233 -21.47 -3.92 24.21
C HIS A 233 -21.92 -2.51 24.53
N GLY A 234 -22.61 -2.35 25.66
CA GLY A 234 -22.85 -1.04 26.25
C GLY A 234 -22.90 -1.13 27.76
N TRP A 235 -22.66 0.00 28.43
CA TRP A 235 -22.81 0.12 29.87
C TRP A 235 -23.70 1.33 30.20
N GLU A 236 -24.55 1.21 31.22
CA GLU A 236 -25.37 2.32 31.73
C GLU A 236 -24.72 3.02 32.92
#